data_AF-A0A9W8MM82-F1
#
_entry.id   AF-A0A9W8MM82-F1
#
_cell.length_a   1.000
_cell.length_b   1.000
_cell.length_c   1.000
_cell.angle_alpha   90.00
_cell.angle_beta   90.00
_cell.angle_gamma   90.00
#
_symmetry.space_group_name_H-M   'P 1'
#
loop_
_entity.id
_entity.type
_entity.pdbx_description
1 polymer ?
#
loop_
_entity_poly.entity_id
_entity_poly.type
_entity_poly.pdbx_seq_one_letter_code
_entity_poly.pdbx_strand_id
1 'polypeptide(L)'
;MSPPLTQPPITTSTRPILNAVSAGFRDVVKLSDELAQLELIHGAESPRLERKQRALKEKNETNDTLQALFDEVKANWQDANGRRLGAVDWAPEISVRVDDCTYTRDIATFVVDKAKLENFTANIVDLGNQFTATQLEDRFWPNGVADVRQRD
;
A
#
# COMPACT_ATOMS: atom_id res chain seq x y z
N MET A 1 -14.27 27.29 12.67
CA MET A 1 -14.81 26.02 12.13
C MET A 1 -14.12 25.77 10.80
N SER A 2 -13.21 24.80 10.73
CA SER A 2 -12.62 24.37 9.46
C SER A 2 -13.68 23.60 8.65
N PRO A 3 -13.75 23.79 7.32
CA PRO A 3 -14.65 23.01 6.49
C PRO A 3 -14.28 21.52 6.58
N PRO A 4 -15.26 20.60 6.55
CA PRO A 4 -14.97 19.17 6.53
C PRO A 4 -14.15 18.86 5.26
N LEU A 5 -13.02 18.17 5.43
CA LEU A 5 -12.23 17.65 4.33
C LEU A 5 -13.13 16.73 3.49
N THR A 6 -13.50 17.17 2.29
CA THR A 6 -14.28 16.38 1.35
C THR A 6 -13.44 15.19 0.92
N GLN A 7 -13.83 13.99 1.34
CA GLN A 7 -13.14 12.77 0.91
C GLN A 7 -13.18 12.67 -0.62
N PRO A 8 -12.07 12.26 -1.28
CA PRO A 8 -12.07 12.06 -2.72
C PRO A 8 -13.14 11.02 -3.10
N PRO A 9 -13.81 11.19 -4.25
CA PRO A 9 -14.85 10.27 -4.70
C PRO A 9 -14.29 8.86 -4.86
N ILE A 10 -15.07 7.88 -4.40
CA ILE A 10 -14.74 6.44 -4.24
C ILE A 10 -14.19 5.82 -5.53
N THR A 11 -14.63 6.32 -6.69
CA THR A 11 -14.12 5.94 -8.02
C THR A 11 -12.62 6.13 -8.18
N THR A 12 -12.00 6.99 -7.37
CA THR A 12 -10.55 7.23 -7.40
C THR A 12 -9.76 6.14 -6.65
N SER A 13 -10.33 5.54 -5.59
CA SER A 13 -9.61 4.62 -4.71
C SER A 13 -9.50 3.20 -5.27
N THR A 14 -10.49 2.72 -6.03
CA THR A 14 -10.50 1.37 -6.62
C THR A 14 -9.94 1.33 -8.04
N ARG A 15 -9.77 2.49 -8.67
CA ARG A 15 -9.20 2.65 -10.03
C ARG A 15 -7.87 1.91 -10.22
N PRO A 16 -6.89 1.97 -9.31
CA PRO A 16 -5.63 1.26 -9.48
C PRO A 16 -5.82 -0.26 -9.57
N ILE A 17 -6.67 -0.83 -8.70
CA ILE A 17 -6.97 -2.27 -8.66
C ILE A 17 -7.69 -2.67 -9.96
N LEU A 18 -8.71 -1.92 -10.35
CA LEU A 18 -9.46 -2.17 -11.59
C LEU A 18 -8.57 -2.10 -12.84
N ASN A 19 -7.64 -1.14 -12.89
CA ASN A 19 -6.68 -1.02 -13.97
C ASN A 19 -5.72 -2.21 -14.01
N ALA A 20 -5.23 -2.66 -12.85
CA ALA A 20 -4.36 -3.83 -12.75
C ALA A 20 -5.06 -5.11 -13.22
N VAL A 21 -6.29 -5.34 -12.77
CA VAL A 21 -7.15 -6.46 -13.23
C VAL A 21 -7.35 -6.40 -14.75
N SER A 22 -7.72 -5.22 -15.28
CA SER A 22 -7.97 -5.04 -16.71
C SER A 22 -6.71 -5.24 -17.56
N ALA A 23 -5.56 -4.80 -17.08
CA ALA A 23 -4.28 -5.04 -17.76
C ALA A 23 -3.90 -6.52 -17.73
N GLY A 24 -4.09 -7.17 -16.59
CA GLY A 24 -3.84 -8.60 -16.43
C GLY A 24 -4.70 -9.47 -17.33
N PHE A 25 -5.99 -9.15 -17.54
CA PHE A 25 -6.82 -9.87 -18.50
C PHE A 25 -6.31 -9.74 -19.94
N ARG A 26 -5.81 -8.56 -20.33
CA ARG A 26 -5.19 -8.39 -21.66
C ARG A 26 -3.92 -9.22 -21.81
N ASP A 27 -3.11 -9.30 -20.75
CA ASP A 27 -1.90 -10.14 -20.75
C ASP A 27 -2.26 -11.63 -20.92
N VAL A 28 -3.30 -12.11 -20.25
CA VAL A 28 -3.79 -13.49 -20.37
C VAL A 28 -4.24 -13.81 -21.79
N VAL A 29 -5.02 -12.93 -22.41
CA VAL A 29 -5.45 -13.10 -23.81
C VAL A 29 -4.25 -13.19 -24.73
N LYS A 30 -3.30 -12.24 -24.61
CA LYS A 30 -2.08 -12.23 -25.42
C LYS A 30 -1.24 -13.50 -25.24
N LEU A 31 -1.04 -13.95 -24.00
CA LEU A 31 -0.28 -15.16 -23.71
C LEU A 31 -0.98 -16.42 -24.25
N SER A 32 -2.31 -16.46 -24.22
CA SER A 32 -3.10 -17.56 -24.79
C SER A 32 -2.95 -17.62 -26.31
N ASP A 33 -3.03 -16.48 -26.99
CA ASP A 33 -2.85 -16.38 -28.45
C ASP A 33 -1.43 -16.82 -28.86
N GLU A 34 -0.40 -16.35 -28.12
CA GLU A 34 0.99 -16.74 -28.36
C GLU A 34 1.21 -18.24 -28.11
N LEU A 35 0.56 -18.82 -27.09
CA LEU A 35 0.62 -20.24 -26.81
C LEU A 35 0.03 -21.07 -27.98
N ALA A 36 -1.17 -20.70 -28.43
CA ALA A 36 -1.84 -21.40 -29.53
C ALA A 36 -1.01 -21.36 -30.83
N GLN A 37 -0.36 -20.23 -31.11
CA GLN A 37 0.55 -20.13 -32.25
C GLN A 37 1.77 -21.03 -32.10
N LEU A 38 2.37 -21.10 -30.90
CA LEU A 38 3.53 -21.96 -30.66
C LEU A 38 3.19 -23.45 -30.74
N GLU A 39 2.03 -23.87 -30.23
CA GLU A 39 1.52 -25.23 -30.38
C GLU A 39 1.38 -25.64 -31.85
N LEU A 40 0.90 -24.70 -32.68
CA LEU A 40 0.69 -24.93 -34.11
C LEU A 40 2.00 -25.02 -34.90
N ILE A 41 3.05 -24.27 -34.52
CA ILE A 41 4.33 -24.22 -35.25
C ILE A 41 5.32 -25.30 -34.76
N HIS A 42 5.35 -25.62 -33.46
CA HIS A 42 6.42 -26.45 -32.87
C HIS A 42 5.94 -27.82 -32.34
N GLY A 43 4.64 -28.11 -32.31
CA GLY A 43 4.12 -29.33 -31.69
C GLY A 43 4.23 -29.32 -30.16
N ALA A 44 3.89 -30.44 -29.52
CA ALA A 44 3.64 -30.53 -28.08
C ALA A 44 4.87 -30.34 -27.17
N GLU A 45 6.10 -30.40 -27.69
CA GLU A 45 7.31 -30.41 -26.85
C GLU A 45 8.33 -29.37 -27.28
N SER A 46 8.18 -28.15 -26.74
CA SER A 46 9.19 -27.11 -26.81
C SER A 46 9.35 -26.44 -25.44
N PRO A 47 10.58 -26.20 -24.95
CA PRO A 47 10.82 -25.44 -23.73
C PRO A 47 10.20 -24.03 -23.74
N ARG A 48 9.96 -23.47 -24.93
CA ARG A 48 9.24 -22.19 -25.08
C ARG A 48 7.76 -22.31 -24.73
N LEU A 49 7.16 -23.45 -25.08
CA LEU A 49 5.75 -23.76 -24.85
C LEU A 49 5.48 -23.94 -23.36
N GLU A 50 6.31 -24.73 -22.67
CA GLU A 50 6.23 -24.90 -21.20
C GLU A 50 6.37 -23.57 -20.45
N ARG A 51 7.33 -22.72 -20.86
CA ARG A 51 7.52 -21.39 -20.25
C ARG A 51 6.28 -20.52 -20.42
N LYS A 52 5.62 -20.57 -21.59
CA LYS A 52 4.41 -19.80 -21.87
C LYS A 52 3.21 -20.34 -21.11
N GLN A 53 3.05 -21.66 -21.01
CA GLN A 53 2.01 -22.27 -20.18
C GLN A 53 2.15 -21.86 -18.70
N ARG A 54 3.38 -21.90 -18.17
CA ARG A 54 3.64 -21.43 -16.80
C ARG A 54 3.33 -19.95 -16.63
N ALA A 55 3.78 -19.09 -17.54
CA ALA A 55 3.51 -17.65 -17.47
C ALA A 55 2.00 -17.35 -17.56
N LEU A 56 1.27 -18.09 -18.39
CA LEU A 56 -0.19 -17.98 -18.49
C LEU A 56 -0.87 -18.40 -17.18
N LYS A 57 -0.43 -19.51 -16.58
CA LYS A 57 -0.93 -19.98 -15.28
C LYS A 57 -0.68 -18.95 -14.17
N GLU A 58 0.55 -18.47 -14.02
CA GLU A 58 0.92 -17.46 -13.02
C GLU A 58 0.11 -16.17 -13.18
N LYS A 59 -0.14 -15.74 -14.43
CA LYS A 59 -0.95 -14.55 -14.72
C LYS A 59 -2.42 -14.75 -14.38
N ASN A 60 -2.99 -15.93 -14.64
CA ASN A 60 -4.35 -16.25 -14.22
C ASN A 60 -4.48 -16.25 -12.69
N GLU A 61 -3.57 -16.91 -11.98
CA GLU A 61 -3.56 -16.93 -10.50
C GLU A 61 -3.43 -15.51 -9.90
N THR A 62 -2.59 -14.67 -10.52
CA THR A 62 -2.44 -13.26 -10.14
C THR A 62 -3.73 -12.49 -10.37
N ASN A 63 -4.39 -12.67 -11.52
CA ASN A 63 -5.65 -12.00 -11.83
C ASN A 63 -6.77 -12.42 -10.89
N ASP A 64 -6.87 -13.72 -10.58
CA ASP A 64 -7.86 -14.23 -9.64
C ASP A 64 -7.69 -13.60 -8.26
N THR A 65 -6.44 -13.47 -7.80
CA THR A 65 -6.10 -12.79 -6.54
C THR A 65 -6.49 -11.31 -6.57
N LEU A 66 -6.17 -10.60 -7.67
CA LEU A 66 -6.51 -9.18 -7.82
C LEU A 66 -8.03 -8.95 -7.93
N GLN A 67 -8.75 -9.86 -8.58
CA GLN A 67 -10.19 -9.82 -8.71
C GLN A 67 -10.86 -10.06 -7.35
N ALA A 68 -10.39 -11.05 -6.58
CA ALA A 68 -10.86 -11.29 -5.22
C ALA A 68 -10.63 -10.06 -4.32
N LEU A 69 -9.45 -9.44 -4.41
CA LEU A 69 -9.15 -8.20 -3.70
C LEU A 69 -10.09 -7.06 -4.13
N PHE A 70 -10.35 -6.91 -5.43
CA PHE A 70 -11.28 -5.90 -5.94
C PHE A 70 -12.68 -6.11 -5.36
N ASP A 71 -13.17 -7.34 -5.35
CA ASP A 71 -14.50 -7.69 -4.84
C ASP A 71 -14.59 -7.49 -3.33
N GLU A 72 -13.55 -7.82 -2.57
CA GLU A 72 -13.47 -7.55 -1.13
C GLU A 72 -13.49 -6.05 -0.83
N VAL A 73 -12.67 -5.26 -1.52
CA VAL A 73 -12.65 -3.80 -1.37
C VAL A 73 -14.01 -3.21 -1.74
N LYS A 74 -14.64 -3.75 -2.79
CA LYS A 74 -15.97 -3.33 -3.23
C LYS A 74 -17.04 -3.66 -2.19
N ALA A 75 -17.00 -4.84 -1.57
CA ALA A 75 -18.01 -5.28 -0.61
C ALA A 75 -17.84 -4.64 0.77
N ASN A 76 -16.61 -4.62 1.29
CA ASN A 76 -16.34 -4.32 2.70
C ASN A 76 -15.80 -2.90 2.93
N TRP A 77 -15.25 -2.26 1.89
CA TRP A 77 -14.54 -0.98 2.03
C TRP A 77 -15.19 0.17 1.25
N GLN A 78 -16.32 -0.08 0.56
CA GLN A 78 -17.12 0.99 -0.05
C GLN A 78 -17.81 1.87 0.99
N ASP A 79 -18.30 1.27 2.06
CA ASP A 79 -18.93 2.03 3.14
C ASP A 79 -17.89 2.77 3.98
N ALA A 80 -18.22 4.00 4.39
CA ALA A 80 -17.35 4.81 5.23
C ALA A 80 -17.12 4.18 6.61
N ASN A 81 -18.09 3.41 7.14
CA ASN A 81 -17.90 2.69 8.41
C ASN A 81 -17.03 1.44 8.21
N GLY A 82 -17.12 0.80 7.05
CA GLY A 82 -16.19 -0.27 6.64
C GLY A 82 -14.73 0.18 6.71
N ARG A 83 -14.46 1.42 6.29
CA ARG A 83 -13.12 2.05 6.32
C ARG A 83 -12.68 2.60 7.69
N ARG A 84 -13.57 2.63 8.69
CA ARG A 84 -13.22 3.13 10.02
C ARG A 84 -12.29 2.13 10.71
N LEU A 85 -11.02 2.48 10.87
CA LEU A 85 -10.01 1.68 11.56
C LEU A 85 -10.11 1.77 13.09
N GLY A 86 -10.83 2.77 13.60
CA GLY A 86 -10.89 3.05 15.01
C GLY A 86 -11.67 4.31 15.34
N ALA A 87 -11.66 4.68 16.62
CA ALA A 87 -12.18 5.95 17.12
C ALA A 87 -11.10 6.66 17.92
N VAL A 88 -11.02 7.98 17.80
CA VAL A 88 -10.15 8.79 18.66
C VAL A 88 -10.61 8.60 20.10
N ASP A 89 -9.67 8.17 20.94
CA ASP A 89 -9.86 7.99 22.37
C ASP A 89 -9.54 9.31 23.09
N TRP A 90 -8.42 9.92 22.72
CA TRP A 90 -7.98 11.18 23.29
C TRP A 90 -7.12 11.96 22.30
N ALA A 91 -7.41 13.25 22.15
CA ALA A 91 -6.57 14.19 21.42
C ALA A 91 -6.69 15.57 22.09
N PRO A 92 -5.61 16.13 22.65
CA PRO A 92 -5.62 17.49 23.17
C PRO A 92 -5.70 18.49 22.00
N GLU A 93 -6.06 19.73 22.30
CA GLU A 93 -5.96 20.82 21.34
C GLU A 93 -4.51 20.95 20.85
N ILE A 94 -4.33 21.17 19.54
CA ILE A 94 -3.02 21.41 18.95
C ILE A 94 -2.45 22.68 19.58
N SER A 95 -1.31 22.55 20.25
CA SER A 95 -0.63 23.67 20.89
C SER A 95 0.79 23.79 20.34
N VAL A 96 1.18 25.00 19.98
CA VAL A 96 2.57 25.34 19.65
C VAL A 96 3.29 25.81 20.91
N ARG A 97 4.61 25.63 20.97
CA ARG A 97 5.47 26.10 22.08
C ARG A 97 5.09 25.53 23.45
N VAL A 98 4.91 24.22 23.48
CA VAL A 98 4.46 23.52 24.69
C VAL A 98 5.55 23.43 25.76
N ASP A 99 6.80 23.65 25.37
CA ASP A 99 7.98 23.72 26.22
C ASP A 99 9.01 24.73 25.69
N ASP A 100 10.12 24.87 26.42
CA ASP A 100 11.25 25.74 26.06
C ASP A 100 11.92 25.31 24.74
N CYS A 101 11.71 24.07 24.32
CA CYS A 101 12.16 23.53 23.04
C CYS A 101 11.22 23.90 21.88
N THR A 102 10.11 24.59 22.18
CA THR A 102 9.12 25.09 21.24
C THR A 102 8.39 24.01 20.44
N TYR A 103 8.34 22.77 20.94
CA TYR A 103 7.67 21.69 20.23
C TYR A 103 6.16 21.95 20.09
N THR A 104 5.59 21.40 19.02
CA THR A 104 4.14 21.36 18.82
C THR A 104 3.61 20.09 19.45
N ARG A 105 2.65 20.20 20.37
CA ARG A 105 1.88 19.05 20.87
C ARG A 105 0.75 18.81 19.89
N ASP A 106 1.00 17.88 18.97
CA ASP A 106 0.02 17.34 18.03
C ASP A 106 0.07 15.81 18.15
N ILE A 107 -0.70 15.29 19.10
CA ILE A 107 -0.74 13.86 19.44
C ILE A 107 -2.19 13.42 19.54
N ALA A 108 -2.48 12.18 19.18
CA ALA A 108 -3.78 11.57 19.39
C ALA A 108 -3.61 10.09 19.69
N THR A 109 -4.41 9.57 20.61
CA THR A 109 -4.62 8.13 20.81
C THR A 109 -5.95 7.75 20.18
N PHE A 110 -5.99 6.57 19.58
CA PHE A 110 -7.22 6.02 19.02
C PHE A 110 -7.33 4.54 19.36
N VAL A 111 -8.55 4.10 19.68
CA VAL A 111 -8.88 2.69 19.84
C VAL A 111 -9.00 2.09 18.46
N VAL A 112 -8.21 1.04 18.18
CA VAL A 112 -8.19 0.36 16.89
C VAL A 112 -9.06 -0.88 16.87
N ASP A 113 -9.68 -1.13 15.71
CA ASP A 113 -10.25 -2.43 15.37
C ASP A 113 -9.11 -3.38 14.99
N LYS A 114 -8.76 -4.27 15.91
CA LYS A 114 -7.63 -5.20 15.74
C LYS A 114 -7.82 -6.16 14.57
N ALA A 115 -9.06 -6.56 14.25
CA ALA A 115 -9.31 -7.48 13.14
C ALA A 115 -8.93 -6.82 11.81
N LYS A 116 -9.18 -5.52 11.66
CA LYS A 116 -8.81 -4.76 10.46
C LYS A 116 -7.30 -4.52 10.32
N LEU A 117 -6.53 -4.75 11.38
CA LEU A 117 -5.08 -4.56 11.42
C LEU A 117 -4.32 -5.89 11.51
N GLU A 118 -4.96 -7.03 11.30
CA GLU A 118 -4.29 -8.34 11.37
C GLU A 118 -3.11 -8.46 10.38
N ASN A 119 -3.21 -7.78 9.24
CA ASN A 119 -2.18 -7.73 8.19
C ASN A 119 -1.31 -6.46 8.25
N PHE A 120 -1.51 -5.59 9.24
CA PHE A 120 -0.73 -4.38 9.41
C PHE A 120 0.62 -4.71 10.06
N THR A 121 1.71 -4.47 9.33
CA THR A 121 3.07 -4.81 9.80
C THR A 121 3.83 -3.60 10.33
N ALA A 122 3.69 -2.43 9.71
CA ALA A 122 4.34 -1.19 10.12
C ALA A 122 3.70 0.04 9.46
N ASN A 123 3.96 1.22 10.03
CA ASN A 123 3.72 2.48 9.33
C ASN A 123 4.74 2.60 8.19
N ILE A 124 4.26 2.70 6.96
CA ILE A 124 5.10 2.99 5.80
C ILE A 124 5.03 4.50 5.53
N VAL A 125 6.17 5.17 5.65
CA VAL A 125 6.31 6.57 5.24
C VAL A 125 7.02 6.58 3.89
N ASP A 126 6.26 6.79 2.82
CA ASP A 126 6.82 6.99 1.47
C ASP A 126 7.16 8.48 1.28
N LEU A 127 8.44 8.79 1.27
CA LEU A 127 8.96 10.14 1.02
C LEU A 127 9.32 10.34 -0.46
N GLY A 128 8.85 9.46 -1.34
CA GLY A 128 9.23 9.40 -2.73
C GLY A 128 10.72 9.08 -2.92
N ASN A 129 11.23 9.46 -4.07
CA ASN A 129 12.64 9.30 -4.45
C ASN A 129 13.51 10.50 -4.06
N GLN A 130 13.02 11.37 -3.17
CA GLN A 130 13.73 12.57 -2.75
C GLN A 130 14.97 12.25 -1.90
N PHE A 131 14.95 11.14 -1.15
CA PHE A 131 16.01 10.75 -0.24
C PHE A 131 16.46 9.32 -0.49
N THR A 132 17.75 9.07 -0.37
CA THR A 132 18.31 7.70 -0.32
C THR A 132 18.08 7.10 1.06
N ALA A 133 18.16 5.76 1.17
CA ALA A 133 18.04 5.07 2.46
C ALA A 133 19.01 5.63 3.52
N THR A 134 20.28 5.85 3.17
CA THR A 134 21.28 6.45 4.07
C THR A 134 20.90 7.86 4.52
N GLN A 135 20.37 8.70 3.62
CA GLN A 135 19.91 10.04 3.99
C GLN A 135 18.72 10.02 4.96
N LEU A 136 17.90 8.98 4.90
CA LEU A 136 16.81 8.77 5.86
C LEU A 136 17.38 8.28 7.20
N GLU A 137 18.27 7.29 7.19
CA GLU A 137 18.95 6.80 8.38
C GLU A 137 19.65 7.93 9.16
N ASP A 138 20.41 8.79 8.47
CA ASP A 138 21.09 9.94 9.10
C ASP A 138 20.13 10.96 9.72
N ARG A 139 18.91 11.09 9.18
CA ARG A 139 17.88 12.04 9.66
C ARG A 139 17.03 11.50 10.79
N PHE A 140 16.69 10.21 10.72
CA PHE A 140 15.79 9.55 11.69
C PHE A 140 16.55 8.87 12.83
N TRP A 141 17.84 8.60 12.66
CA TRP A 141 18.70 8.04 13.68
C TRP A 141 19.75 9.07 14.10
N PRO A 142 19.50 9.86 15.16
CA PRO A 142 20.54 10.72 15.70
C PRO A 142 21.64 9.82 16.28
N ASN A 143 22.73 9.63 15.53
CA ASN A 143 23.91 8.96 16.02
C ASN A 143 24.40 9.68 17.28
N GLY A 144 24.12 9.11 18.46
CA GLY A 144 25.11 8.53 19.37
C GLY A 144 26.32 9.35 19.81
N VAL A 145 26.42 10.64 19.50
CA VAL A 145 27.38 11.53 20.14
C VAL A 145 26.62 12.16 21.29
N ALA A 146 26.60 11.44 22.41
CA ALA A 146 26.52 12.09 23.70
C ALA A 146 27.60 13.18 23.68
N ASP A 147 27.16 14.42 23.48
CA ASP A 147 27.91 15.61 23.84
C ASP A 147 28.08 15.51 25.35
N VAL A 148 29.14 14.81 25.78
CA VAL A 148 29.64 14.83 27.14
C VAL A 148 30.16 16.25 27.35
N ARG A 149 29.23 17.17 27.58
CA ARG A 149 29.56 18.48 28.14
C ARG A 149 29.86 18.25 29.60
N GLN A 150 31.17 18.29 29.84
CA GLN A 150 31.81 18.50 31.12
C GLN A 150 30.92 19.32 32.06
N ARG A 151 30.48 18.67 33.13
CA ARG A 151 30.22 19.33 34.41
C ARG A 151 31.21 18.74 35.38
N ASP A 152 32.29 19.47 35.61
CA ASP A 152 32.95 19.69 36.89
C ASP A 152 33.60 21.08 36.84
#